data_AF-A0A529MDQ7-F1
#
_entry.id   AF-A0A529MDQ7-F1
#
_cell.length_a   1.000
_cell.length_b   1.000
_cell.length_c   1.000
_cell.angle_alpha   90.00
_cell.angle_beta   90.00
_cell.angle_gamma   90.00
#
_symmetry.space_group_name_H-M   'P 1'
#
loop_
_entity.id
_entity.type
_entity.pdbx_description
1 polymer ?
#
loop_
_entity_poly.entity_id
_entity_poly.type
_entity_poly.pdbx_seq_one_letter_code
_entity_poly.pdbx_strand_id
1 'polypeptide(L)' 'MEEAVAQMEVSKRELALAETRKRILELELARAKTVLGQKVIVSPIDGIVMERKLYAGEYLDQDGQLATIAQLDPLSV' A
#
# COMPACT_ATOMS: atom_id res chain seq x y z
N MET A 1 23.29 36.51 25.38
CA MET A 1 23.86 35.69 24.27
C MET A 1 23.65 34.20 24.53
N GLU A 2 23.96 33.68 25.72
CA GLU A 2 23.77 32.27 26.08
C GLU A 2 22.31 31.79 25.96
N GLU A 3 21.35 32.58 26.42
CA GLU A 3 19.91 32.26 26.31
C GLU A 3 19.43 32.17 24.85
N ALA A 4 19.92 33.02 23.97
CA ALA A 4 19.59 32.97 22.54
C ALA A 4 20.15 31.71 21.85
N VAL A 5 21.34 31.26 22.26
CA VAL A 5 21.94 30.00 21.77
C VAL A 5 21.13 28.81 22.27
N ALA A 6 20.76 28.80 23.56
CA ALA A 6 19.91 27.75 24.13
C ALA A 6 18.56 27.66 23.40
N GLN A 7 17.90 28.80 23.15
CA GLN A 7 16.64 28.86 22.43
C GLN A 7 16.75 28.35 20.99
N MET A 8 17.85 28.68 20.30
CA MET A 8 18.12 28.20 18.95
C MET A 8 18.31 26.68 18.92
N GLU A 9 19.02 26.10 19.88
CA GLU A 9 19.21 24.66 19.97
C GLU A 9 17.92 23.90 20.29
N VAL A 10 17.06 24.45 21.16
CA VAL A 10 15.71 23.91 21.39
C VAL A 10 14.90 23.91 20.10
N SER A 11 14.86 25.05 19.40
CA SER A 11 14.08 25.20 18.16
C SER A 11 14.54 24.24 17.06
N LYS A 12 15.86 24.00 16.93
CA LYS A 12 16.40 23.00 15.98
C LYS A 12 15.93 21.58 16.31
N ARG A 13 15.92 21.21 17.59
CA ARG A 13 15.47 19.88 18.04
C ARG A 13 13.99 19.69 17.79
N GLU A 14 13.19 20.71 18.06
CA GLU A 14 11.75 20.69 17.79
C GLU A 14 11.45 20.52 16.29
N LEU A 15 12.19 21.24 15.43
CA LEU A 15 12.08 21.08 13.98
C LEU A 15 12.43 19.65 13.54
N ALA A 16 13.57 19.12 13.98
CA ALA A 16 13.99 17.76 13.64
C ALA A 16 12.96 16.69 14.10
N LEU A 17 12.36 16.90 15.28
CA LEU A 17 11.30 16.03 15.80
C LEU A 17 10.02 16.13 14.95
N ALA A 18 9.63 17.34 14.56
CA ALA A 18 8.46 17.56 13.70
C ALA A 18 8.65 16.92 12.31
N GLU A 19 9.83 17.06 11.72
CA GLU A 19 10.17 16.44 10.43
C GLU A 19 10.16 14.91 10.52
N THR A 20 10.71 14.35 11.59
CA THR A 20 10.69 12.91 11.85
C THR A 20 9.24 12.40 11.97
N ARG A 21 8.41 13.09 12.76
CA ARG A 21 6.98 12.75 12.92
C ARG A 21 6.24 12.82 11.60
N LYS A 22 6.48 13.86 10.80
CA LYS A 22 5.89 13.99 9.46
C LYS A 22 6.23 12.79 8.60
N ARG A 23 7.50 12.36 8.58
CA ARG A 23 7.94 11.22 7.77
C ARG A 23 7.31 9.90 8.21
N ILE A 24 7.11 9.71 9.52
CA ILE A 24 6.38 8.53 10.03
C ILE A 24 4.94 8.54 9.50
N LEU A 25 4.23 9.66 9.62
CA LEU A 25 2.85 9.78 9.14
C LEU A 25 2.73 9.59 7.62
N GLU A 26 3.70 10.06 6.84
CA GLU A 26 3.76 9.83 5.40
C GLU A 26 3.88 8.34 5.05
N LEU A 27 4.71 7.60 5.78
CA LEU A 27 4.86 6.14 5.60
C LEU A 27 3.60 5.38 6.03
N GLU A 28 2.97 5.79 7.13
CA GLU A 28 1.69 5.23 7.56
C GLU A 28 0.59 5.46 6.52
N LEU A 29 0.51 6.68 5.97
CA LEU A 29 -0.43 7.01 4.90
C LEU A 29 -0.17 6.17 3.64
N ALA A 30 1.09 6.03 3.22
CA ALA A 30 1.45 5.20 2.08
C ALA A 30 1.04 3.74 2.30
N ARG A 31 1.33 3.17 3.48
CA ARG A 31 0.90 1.82 3.86
C ARG A 31 -0.62 1.68 3.84
N ALA A 32 -1.35 2.63 4.43
CA ALA A 32 -2.81 2.61 4.47
C ALA A 32 -3.42 2.63 3.06
N LYS A 33 -2.85 3.43 2.14
CA LYS A 33 -3.26 3.45 0.73
C LYS A 33 -3.03 2.11 0.03
N THR A 34 -1.89 1.45 0.26
CA THR A 34 -1.62 0.12 -0.30
C THR A 34 -2.63 -0.92 0.21
N VAL A 35 -2.93 -0.92 1.52
CA VAL A 35 -3.92 -1.84 2.11
C VAL A 35 -5.32 -1.58 1.54
N LEU A 36 -5.69 -0.31 1.33
CA LEU A 36 -6.95 0.03 0.67
C LEU A 36 -6.97 -0.45 -0.78
N GLY A 37 -5.86 -0.30 -1.51
CA GLY A 37 -5.71 -0.78 -2.88
C GLY A 37 -5.94 -2.30 -3.02
N GLN A 38 -5.55 -3.08 -2.00
CA GLN A 38 -5.81 -4.53 -1.96
C GLN A 38 -7.30 -4.90 -1.84
N LYS A 39 -8.20 -3.95 -1.56
CA LYS A 39 -9.65 -4.19 -1.60
C LYS A 39 -10.22 -4.27 -3.02
N VAL A 40 -9.42 -3.90 -4.02
CA VAL A 40 -9.73 -4.10 -5.43
C VAL A 40 -8.76 -5.13 -5.97
N ILE A 41 -9.27 -6.31 -6.29
CA ILE A 41 -8.46 -7.39 -6.88
C ILE A 41 -8.41 -7.16 -8.39
N VAL A 42 -7.21 -7.00 -8.93
CA VAL A 42 -6.94 -6.87 -10.37
C VAL A 42 -6.11 -8.06 -10.84
N SER A 43 -6.31 -8.46 -12.10
CA SER A 43 -5.44 -9.46 -12.72
C SER A 43 -4.03 -8.88 -12.94
N PRO A 44 -2.95 -9.63 -12.65
CA PRO A 44 -1.59 -9.22 -12.99
C PRO A 44 -1.26 -9.39 -14.48
N ILE A 45 -2.13 -10.06 -15.23
CA ILE A 45 -1.98 -10.34 -16.66
C ILE A 45 -3.25 -9.96 -17.43
N ASP A 46 -3.07 -9.59 -18.69
CA ASP A 46 -4.18 -9.53 -19.64
C ASP A 46 -4.57 -10.95 -20.06
N GLY A 47 -5.86 -11.21 -20.22
CA GLY A 47 -6.34 -12.53 -20.56
C GLY A 47 -7.86 -12.68 -20.49
N ILE A 48 -8.31 -13.91 -20.61
CA ILE A 48 -9.72 -14.29 -20.57
C ILE A 48 -10.01 -14.98 -19.24
N VAL A 49 -11.10 -14.59 -18.58
CA VAL A 49 -11.58 -15.26 -17.37
C VAL A 49 -12.18 -16.61 -17.77
N MET A 50 -11.51 -17.69 -17.40
CA MET A 50 -11.94 -19.05 -17.68
C MET A 50 -12.95 -19.57 -16.67
N GLU A 51 -12.73 -19.22 -15.40
CA GLU A 51 -13.55 -19.67 -14.28
C GLU A 51 -13.57 -18.61 -13.18
N ARG A 52 -14.70 -18.47 -12.49
CA ARG A 52 -14.82 -17.72 -11.24
C ARG A 52 -15.20 -18.68 -10.12
N LYS A 53 -14.42 -18.66 -9.04
CA LYS A 53 -14.57 -19.56 -7.89
C LYS A 53 -15.37 -18.96 -6.74
N LEU A 54 -15.43 -17.64 -6.66
CA LEU A 54 -16.18 -16.90 -5.63
C LEU A 54 -16.98 -15.75 -6.23
N TYR A 55 -18.12 -15.48 -5.61
CA TYR A 55 -19.08 -14.44 -5.93
C TYR A 55 -19.19 -13.41 -4.81
N ALA A 56 -19.90 -12.32 -5.09
CA ALA A 56 -20.08 -11.24 -4.13
C ALA A 56 -20.79 -11.75 -2.86
N GLY A 57 -20.26 -11.38 -1.69
CA GLY A 57 -20.76 -11.79 -0.39
C GLY A 57 -20.08 -13.04 0.18
N GLU A 58 -19.28 -13.75 -0.61
CA GLU A 58 -18.51 -14.89 -0.13
C GLU A 58 -17.19 -14.44 0.52
N TYR A 59 -16.73 -15.22 1.51
CA TYR A 59 -15.49 -14.97 2.21
C TYR A 59 -14.29 -15.53 1.43
N LEU A 60 -13.24 -14.72 1.30
CA LEU A 60 -11.96 -15.11 0.70
C LEU A 60 -10.87 -15.02 1.77
N ASP A 61 -10.19 -16.12 2.05
CA ASP A 61 -9.02 -16.14 2.92
C ASP A 61 -7.76 -15.66 2.17
N GLN A 62 -6.59 -15.68 2.83
CA GLN A 62 -5.35 -15.14 2.29
C GLN A 62 -4.79 -15.94 1.10
N ASP A 63 -5.01 -17.24 1.04
CA ASP A 63 -4.45 -18.15 0.01
C ASP A 63 -5.51 -18.60 -1.00
N GLY A 64 -6.75 -18.12 -0.85
CA GLY A 64 -7.88 -18.50 -1.66
C GLY A 64 -7.77 -18.00 -3.10
N GLN A 65 -8.51 -18.66 -3.98
CA GLN A 65 -8.52 -18.36 -5.42
C GLN A 65 -9.85 -17.74 -5.82
N LEU A 66 -9.82 -16.56 -6.45
CA LEU A 66 -11.02 -15.86 -6.90
C LEU A 66 -11.46 -16.30 -8.30
N ALA A 67 -10.51 -16.38 -9.23
CA ALA A 67 -10.77 -16.67 -10.63
C ALA A 67 -9.52 -17.26 -11.31
N THR A 68 -9.75 -18.02 -12.39
CA THR A 68 -8.72 -18.53 -13.28
C THR A 68 -8.69 -17.67 -14.55
N ILE A 69 -7.54 -17.11 -14.88
CA ILE A 69 -7.35 -16.23 -16.06
C ILE A 69 -6.31 -16.88 -16.98
N ALA A 70 -6.65 -16.99 -18.26
CA ALA A 70 -5.76 -17.52 -19.28
C ALA A 70 -5.29 -16.40 -20.22
N GLN A 71 -3.97 -16.25 -20.35
CA GLN A 71 -3.36 -15.45 -21.41
C GLN A 71 -3.29 -16.29 -22.68
N LEU A 72 -3.90 -15.80 -23.76
CA LEU A 72 -3.94 -16.49 -25.04
C LEU A 72 -2.97 -15.91 -26.08
N ASP A 73 -2.34 -14.78 -25.76
CA ASP A 73 -1.36 -14.13 -26.64
C ASP A 73 -0.06 -13.84 -25.86
N PRO A 74 1.06 -14.53 -26.15
CA PRO A 74 1.16 -15.66 -27.08
C PRO A 74 0.59 -16.96 -26.48
N LEU A 75 0.06 -17.84 -27.34
CA LEU A 75 -0.29 -19.20 -26.96
C LEU A 75 0.88 -20.14 -27.25
N SER A 76 1.38 -20.82 -26.20
CA SER A 76 2.37 -21.89 -26.35
C SER A 76 1.67 -23.22 -26.62
N VAL A 77 2.09 -23.93 -27.66
CA VAL A 77 1.58 -25.24 -28.10
C VAL A 77 2.67 -26.30 -27.96
#